data_AF-A0AAI8XNE9-F1
#
_entry.id   AF-A0AAI8XNE9-F1
#
_cell.length_a   1.000
_cell.length_b   1.000
_cell.length_c   1.000
_cell.angle_alpha   90.00
_cell.angle_beta   90.00
_cell.angle_gamma   90.00
#
_symmetry.space_group_name_H-M   'P 1'
#
loop_
_entity.id
_entity.type
_entity.pdbx_description
1 polymer ?
#
loop_
_entity_poly.entity_id
_entity_poly.type
_entity_poly.pdbx_seq_one_letter_code
_entity_poly.pdbx_strand_id
1 'polypeptide(L)' 'MLPLPYSLALRLRAAGVAADVVCEYLSIDASALDNFYRIAEQKLAAALQDSDCGGSR' A
#
# COMPACT_ATOMS: atom_id res chain seq x y z
N MET A 1 -6.80 10.01 -2.46
CA MET A 1 -6.84 9.56 -1.06
C MET A 1 -6.63 8.04 -1.00
N LEU A 2 -5.54 7.57 -0.37
CA LEU A 2 -5.23 6.13 -0.25
C LEU A 2 -5.97 5.54 0.97
N PRO A 3 -6.64 4.37 0.87
CA PRO A 3 -7.28 3.75 2.02
C PRO A 3 -6.25 3.34 3.07
N LEU A 4 -6.60 3.54 4.35
CA LEU A 4 -5.75 3.24 5.51
C LEU A 4 -5.04 1.88 5.47
N PRO A 5 -5.69 0.75 5.08
CA PRO A 5 -5.01 -0.55 5.10
C PRO A 5 -3.91 -0.66 4.03
N TYR A 6 -4.06 0.00 2.87
CA TYR A 6 -3.04 -0.03 1.81
C TYR A 6 -1.81 0.81 2.16
N SER A 7 -2.02 2.01 2.71
CA SER A 7 -0.91 2.85 3.17
C SER A 7 -0.14 2.20 4.32
N LEU A 8 -0.86 1.53 5.23
CA LEU A 8 -0.25 0.82 6.34
C LEU A 8 0.58 -0.37 5.87
N ALA A 9 0.05 -1.20 4.98
CA ALA A 9 0.79 -2.35 4.43
C ALA A 9 2.12 -1.93 3.79
N LEU A 10 2.10 -0.88 2.96
CA LEU A 10 3.30 -0.36 2.32
C LEU A 10 4.32 0.15 3.33
N ARG A 11 3.86 0.82 4.41
CA ARG A 11 4.75 1.28 5.48
C ARG A 11 5.37 0.13 6.26
N LEU A 12 4.61 -0.93 6.54
CA LEU A 12 5.11 -2.13 7.21
C LEU A 12 6.16 -2.85 6.35
N ARG A 13 5.90 -2.98 5.05
CA ARG A 13 6.86 -3.54 4.08
C ARG A 13 8.14 -2.70 4.02
N ALA A 14 8.02 -1.37 3.97
CA ALA A 14 9.16 -0.46 3.98
C ALA A 14 9.98 -0.53 5.28
N ALA A 15 9.33 -0.85 6.41
CA ALA A 15 9.98 -1.10 7.69
C ALA A 15 10.64 -2.49 7.79
N GLY A 16 10.55 -3.34 6.75
CA GLY A 16 11.11 -4.69 6.75
C GLY A 16 10.31 -5.69 7.57
N VAL A 17 9.04 -5.41 7.87
CA VAL A 17 8.17 -6.34 8.58
C VAL A 17 7.90 -7.57 7.72
N ALA A 18 8.01 -8.75 8.32
CA ALA A 18 7.75 -10.01 7.64
C ALA A 18 6.32 -10.05 7.08
N ALA A 19 6.17 -10.58 5.86
CA ALA A 19 4.89 -10.74 5.17
C ALA A 19 3.82 -11.41 6.04
N ASP A 20 4.22 -12.44 6.80
CA ASP A 20 3.36 -13.19 7.72
C ASP A 20 2.73 -12.29 8.80
N VAL A 21 3.53 -11.41 9.40
CA VAL A 21 3.07 -10.45 10.42
C VAL A 21 2.15 -9.40 9.80
N VAL A 22 2.42 -8.96 8.56
CA VAL A 22 1.56 -8.02 7.85
C VAL A 22 0.20 -8.65 7.53
N CYS A 23 0.17 -9.91 7.12
CA CYS A 23 -1.05 -10.67 6.89
C CYS A 23 -1.91 -10.75 8.14
N GLU A 24 -1.33 -11.13 9.27
CA GLU A 24 -2.01 -11.19 10.57
C GLU A 24 -2.58 -9.82 10.96
N TYR A 25 -1.76 -8.77 10.84
CA TYR A 25 -2.15 -7.41 11.22
C TYR A 25 -3.29 -6.85 10.35
N LEU A 26 -3.31 -7.20 9.07
CA LEU A 26 -4.34 -6.76 8.12
C LEU A 26 -5.52 -7.76 8.03
N SER A 27 -5.42 -8.90 8.71
CA SER A 27 -6.37 -10.02 8.60
C SER A 27 -6.63 -10.42 7.14
N ILE A 28 -5.56 -10.56 6.36
CA ILE A 28 -5.62 -11.01 4.96
C ILE A 28 -4.80 -12.28 4.75
N ASP A 29 -5.17 -13.04 3.73
CA ASP A 29 -4.46 -14.26 3.37
C ASP A 29 -3.09 -13.97 2.77
N ALA A 30 -2.09 -14.80 3.08
CA ALA A 30 -0.76 -14.69 2.47
C ALA A 30 -0.81 -14.81 0.94
N SER A 31 -1.75 -15.60 0.42
CA SER A 31 -1.98 -15.72 -1.03
C SER A 31 -2.54 -14.43 -1.64
N ALA A 32 -3.24 -13.62 -0.85
CA ALA A 32 -3.80 -12.35 -1.26
C ALA A 32 -2.82 -11.18 -1.07
N LEU A 33 -1.79 -11.33 -0.24
CA LEU A 33 -0.84 -10.27 0.12
C LEU A 33 -0.10 -9.70 -1.11
N ASP A 34 0.35 -10.56 -2.03
CA ASP A 34 1.03 -10.12 -3.25
C ASP A 34 0.14 -9.21 -4.10
N ASN A 35 -1.09 -9.66 -4.36
CA ASN A 35 -2.08 -8.88 -5.08
C ASN A 35 -2.47 -7.61 -4.30
N PHE A 36 -2.53 -7.67 -2.97
CA PHE A 36 -2.80 -6.54 -2.10
C PHE A 36 -1.73 -5.46 -2.24
N TYR A 37 -0.45 -5.81 -2.22
CA TYR A 37 0.65 -4.87 -2.48
C TYR A 37 0.54 -4.26 -3.87
N ARG A 38 0.26 -5.08 -4.89
CA ARG A 38 0.13 -4.60 -6.26
C ARG A 38 -0.98 -3.55 -6.40
N ILE A 39 -2.12 -3.77 -5.75
CA ILE A 39 -3.22 -2.80 -5.70
C ILE A 39 -2.84 -1.57 -4.87
N ALA A 40 -2.15 -1.76 -3.74
CA ALA A 40 -1.68 -0.66 -2.89
C ALA A 40 -0.77 0.29 -3.68
N GLU A 41 0.18 -0.24 -4.44
CA GLU A 41 1.12 0.52 -5.26
C GLU A 41 0.41 1.25 -6.40
N GLN A 42 -0.53 0.61 -7.09
CA GLN A 42 -1.33 1.27 -8.13
C GLN A 42 -2.15 2.44 -7.56
N LYS A 43 -2.77 2.25 -6.39
CA LYS A 43 -3.53 3.32 -5.73
C LYS A 43 -2.61 4.44 -5.22
N LEU A 44 -1.42 4.10 -4.72
CA LEU A 44 -0.42 5.07 -4.32
C LEU A 44 0.04 5.89 -5.53
N ALA A 45 0.38 5.25 -6.64
CA ALA A 45 0.78 5.92 -7.88
C ALA A 45 -0.34 6.84 -8.40
N ALA A 46 -1.59 6.40 -8.40
CA ALA A 46 -2.73 7.24 -8.78
C ALA A 46 -2.90 8.44 -7.83
N ALA A 47 -2.72 8.24 -6.52
CA ALA A 47 -2.78 9.34 -5.55
C ALA A 47 -1.60 10.32 -5.70
N LEU A 48 -0.41 9.82 -6.05
CA LEU A 48 0.75 10.66 -6.35
C LEU A 48 0.52 11.46 -7.62
N GLN A 49 -0.03 10.87 -8.69
CA GLN A 49 -0.39 11.58 -9.92
C GLN A 49 -1.46 12.66 -9.67
N ASP A 50 -2.47 12.37 -8.85
CA ASP A 50 -3.50 13.33 -8.44
C ASP A 50 -2.91 14.48 -7.61
N SER A 51 -1.92 14.18 -6.76
CA SER A 51 -1.22 15.19 -5.95
C SER A 51 -0.18 15.98 -6.74
N ASP A 52 0.41 15.38 -7.78
CA ASP A 52 1.46 15.98 -8.63
C ASP A 52 0.87 16.98 -9.64
N CYS A 53 -0.42 16.89 -9.96
CA CYS A 53 -1.14 17.87 -10.79
C CYS A 53 -1.47 19.19 -10.05
N GLY A 54 -0.83 19.45 -8.90
CA GLY A 54 -0.79 20.75 -8.22
C GLY A 54 0.61 21.38 -8.20
N GLY A 55 1.61 20.77 -8.86
CA GLY A 55 2.99 21.22 -8.86
C GLY A 55 3.45 21.74 -10.22
N SER A 56 3.35 23.07 -10.40
CA SER A 56 4.02 23.86 -11.45
C SER A 56 3.31 23.99 -12.79
N ARG A 57 2.40 24.98 -12.89
CA ARG A 57 2.51 25.99 -13.96
C ARG A 57 1.96 27.34 -13.55
#